data_AF-D7NCT1-F1
#
_entry.id   AF-D7NCT1-F1
#
_cell.length_a   1.000
_cell.length_b   1.000
_cell.length_c   1.000
_cell.angle_alpha   90.00
_cell.angle_beta   90.00
_cell.angle_gamma   90.00
#
_symmetry.space_group_name_H-M   'P 1'
#
loop_
_entity.id
_entity.type
_entity.pdbx_description
1 polymer ?
#
loop_
_entity_poly.entity_id
_entity_poly.type
_entity_poly.pdbx_seq_one_letter_code
_entity_poly.pdbx_strand_id
1 'polypeptide(L)'
;MQFITFKKSMLIIALTLFCTASFAQTMVTLDKAGELSKKIKPAEKFTITSLTVSGPINGKDVLFLREMAGRDIDGKETKGKLSSLDLSDAKIVTGDGNYYKTPRGLSFKYYNIKENDVVDLYMFYNCRSLTSLKLPKTVKKIELYAMQYCKSLQKCTLPESLSEINDKAFANTSLSEVTFPASLTSIKSKVFYECSNLKTLRFTSPSVPTFGQDIFENCSKLEKVYVPKASLNEYKEKLKLKPTVEFIGEDPKTAGINSLATSKDAVEVERYNAKGQRINHPVKGMNIIKLSNGKVVKRIER
;
A
#
# COMPACT_ATOMS: atom_id res chain seq x y z
N MET A 1 11.52 -44.62 -55.41
CA MET A 1 10.11 -44.25 -55.17
C MET A 1 9.92 -44.23 -53.65
N GLN A 2 9.26 -43.18 -53.15
CA GLN A 2 8.94 -42.86 -51.74
C GLN A 2 10.05 -42.28 -50.83
N PHE A 3 9.82 -41.00 -50.50
CA PHE A 3 10.40 -40.21 -49.43
C PHE A 3 9.87 -40.64 -48.07
N ILE A 4 10.73 -40.71 -47.03
CA ILE A 4 10.35 -40.45 -45.64
C ILE A 4 11.50 -39.68 -44.94
N THR A 5 11.19 -38.45 -44.53
CA THR A 5 11.90 -37.59 -43.58
C THR A 5 11.90 -38.19 -42.16
N PHE A 6 12.86 -37.86 -41.27
CA PHE A 6 12.58 -37.39 -39.90
C PHE A 6 13.85 -36.96 -39.11
N LYS A 7 13.78 -35.70 -38.65
CA LYS A 7 14.22 -35.05 -37.40
C LYS A 7 15.65 -35.18 -36.83
N LYS A 8 16.25 -33.97 -36.73
CA LYS A 8 17.22 -33.47 -35.75
C LYS A 8 17.05 -34.06 -34.35
N SER A 9 18.13 -34.58 -33.78
CA SER A 9 18.30 -34.75 -32.33
C SER A 9 19.60 -34.07 -31.91
N MET A 10 19.49 -32.96 -31.18
CA MET A 10 20.53 -32.54 -30.24
C MET A 10 19.85 -31.79 -29.09
N LEU A 11 19.67 -32.54 -28.01
CA LEU A 11 19.14 -32.12 -26.74
C LEU A 11 20.29 -31.48 -25.94
N ILE A 12 20.29 -30.15 -25.81
CA ILE A 12 21.07 -29.47 -24.76
C ILE A 12 20.05 -28.76 -23.88
N ILE A 13 19.65 -29.43 -22.81
CA ILE A 13 18.89 -28.85 -21.71
C ILE A 13 19.92 -28.21 -20.77
N ALA A 14 20.06 -26.89 -20.84
CA ALA A 14 20.62 -26.09 -19.77
C ALA A 14 19.48 -25.22 -19.22
N LEU A 15 18.64 -25.81 -18.36
CA LEU A 15 17.60 -25.10 -17.64
C LEU A 15 18.22 -24.56 -16.35
N THR A 16 18.73 -23.33 -16.39
CA THR A 16 19.06 -22.58 -15.18
C THR A 16 17.74 -22.20 -14.50
N LEU A 17 17.39 -22.92 -13.44
CA LEU A 17 16.30 -22.57 -12.53
C LEU A 17 16.65 -21.25 -11.80
N PHE A 18 16.28 -20.11 -12.37
CA PHE A 18 15.97 -18.95 -11.55
C PHE A 18 14.53 -19.11 -11.05
N CYS A 19 14.39 -19.87 -9.95
CA CYS A 19 13.15 -19.89 -9.19
C CYS A 19 13.04 -18.55 -8.45
N THR A 20 12.55 -17.50 -9.12
CA THR A 20 11.85 -16.47 -8.37
C THR A 20 10.54 -17.11 -7.96
N ALA A 21 10.49 -17.60 -6.72
CA ALA A 21 9.23 -18.02 -6.12
C ALA A 21 8.30 -16.80 -6.14
N SER A 22 7.47 -16.70 -7.17
CA SER A 22 6.28 -15.88 -7.14
C SER A 22 5.42 -16.50 -6.06
N PHE A 23 5.49 -15.96 -4.83
CA PHE A 23 4.60 -16.38 -3.76
C PHE A 23 3.17 -16.24 -4.28
N ALA A 24 2.45 -17.34 -4.39
CA ALA A 24 1.10 -17.35 -4.89
C ALA A 24 0.24 -16.41 -4.03
N GLN A 25 -0.26 -15.33 -4.65
CA GLN A 25 -1.17 -14.41 -4.00
C GLN A 25 -2.52 -15.11 -3.81
N THR A 26 -2.97 -15.24 -2.57
CA THR A 26 -4.32 -15.75 -2.28
C THR A 26 -5.33 -14.64 -2.55
N MET A 27 -6.40 -14.92 -3.28
CA MET A 27 -7.46 -13.94 -3.57
C MET A 27 -8.78 -14.43 -3.02
N VAL A 28 -9.48 -13.58 -2.25
CA VAL A 28 -10.78 -13.87 -1.65
C VAL A 28 -11.76 -12.76 -1.99
N THR A 29 -12.96 -13.14 -2.40
CA THR A 29 -14.10 -12.23 -2.57
C THR A 29 -15.16 -12.58 -1.53
N LEU A 30 -15.63 -11.57 -0.79
CA LEU A 30 -16.70 -11.71 0.17
C LEU A 30 -18.00 -11.19 -0.44
N ASP A 31 -19.05 -11.98 -0.37
CA ASP A 31 -20.40 -11.55 -0.73
C ASP A 31 -21.06 -10.82 0.46
N LYS A 32 -20.64 -11.19 1.68
CA LYS A 32 -21.11 -10.63 2.95
C LYS A 32 -19.94 -10.42 3.92
N ALA A 33 -20.00 -9.34 4.68
CA ALA A 33 -19.03 -9.06 5.73
C ALA A 33 -19.14 -10.08 6.88
N GLY A 34 -17.99 -10.42 7.46
CA GLY A 34 -17.81 -11.36 8.55
C GLY A 34 -17.61 -12.80 8.12
N GLU A 35 -17.36 -13.05 6.83
CA GLU A 35 -17.26 -14.38 6.24
C GLU A 35 -15.86 -14.77 5.77
N LEU A 36 -14.84 -13.91 5.97
CA LEU A 36 -13.47 -14.22 5.54
C LEU A 36 -12.96 -15.54 6.13
N SER A 37 -13.28 -15.82 7.39
CA SER A 37 -12.91 -17.08 8.06
C SER A 37 -13.55 -18.32 7.46
N LYS A 38 -14.63 -18.18 6.69
CA LYS A 38 -15.27 -19.28 5.95
C LYS A 38 -14.62 -19.53 4.59
N LYS A 39 -13.94 -18.53 4.03
CA LYS A 39 -13.31 -18.59 2.71
C LYS A 39 -11.85 -19.08 2.77
N ILE A 40 -11.22 -19.07 3.94
CA ILE A 40 -9.84 -19.54 4.16
C ILE A 40 -9.87 -20.77 5.07
N LYS A 41 -9.23 -21.86 4.65
CA LYS A 41 -9.21 -23.10 5.46
C LYS A 41 -8.41 -22.89 6.74
N PRO A 42 -8.78 -23.50 7.88
CA PRO A 42 -8.05 -23.37 9.14
C PRO A 42 -6.55 -23.70 9.03
N ALA A 43 -6.19 -24.70 8.22
CA ALA A 43 -4.80 -25.11 7.98
C ALA A 43 -3.97 -24.04 7.23
N GLU A 44 -4.61 -23.16 6.46
CA GLU A 44 -3.96 -22.14 5.62
C GLU A 44 -3.84 -20.78 6.34
N LYS A 45 -4.69 -20.53 7.35
CA LYS A 45 -4.82 -19.24 8.04
C LYS A 45 -3.47 -18.60 8.42
N PHE A 46 -2.55 -19.38 8.99
CA PHE A 46 -1.27 -18.86 9.47
C PHE A 46 -0.09 -19.11 8.50
N THR A 47 -0.34 -19.67 7.32
CA THR A 47 0.71 -19.93 6.32
C THR A 47 0.67 -18.95 5.15
N ILE A 48 -0.49 -18.35 4.86
CA ILE A 48 -0.63 -17.35 3.80
C ILE A 48 0.22 -16.11 4.11
N THR A 49 1.07 -15.72 3.16
CA THR A 49 1.93 -14.53 3.25
C THR A 49 1.44 -13.35 2.41
N SER A 50 0.66 -13.60 1.36
CA SER A 50 0.04 -12.58 0.51
C SER A 50 -1.44 -12.87 0.28
N LEU A 51 -2.29 -11.90 0.64
CA LEU A 51 -3.74 -11.99 0.54
C LEU A 51 -4.32 -10.73 -0.12
N THR A 52 -5.20 -10.93 -1.11
CA THR A 52 -6.10 -9.90 -1.62
C THR A 52 -7.52 -10.21 -1.15
N VAL A 53 -8.19 -9.22 -0.57
CA VAL A 53 -9.60 -9.33 -0.19
C VAL A 53 -10.40 -8.28 -0.95
N SER A 54 -11.53 -8.70 -1.51
CA SER A 54 -12.52 -7.81 -2.13
C SER A 54 -13.91 -8.06 -1.55
N GLY A 55 -14.81 -7.09 -1.72
CA GLY A 55 -16.14 -7.11 -1.11
C GLY A 55 -16.18 -6.51 0.31
N PRO A 56 -17.33 -6.54 0.99
CA PRO A 56 -17.49 -5.89 2.28
C PRO A 56 -16.76 -6.66 3.40
N ILE A 57 -16.05 -5.93 4.26
CA ILE A 57 -15.38 -6.44 5.46
C ILE A 57 -15.88 -5.72 6.72
N ASN A 58 -16.09 -6.46 7.81
CA ASN A 58 -16.44 -5.90 9.12
C ASN A 58 -15.43 -6.30 10.20
N GLY A 59 -15.76 -6.04 11.48
CA GLY A 59 -14.84 -6.30 12.59
C GLY A 59 -14.47 -7.77 12.78
N LYS A 60 -15.31 -8.73 12.38
CA LYS A 60 -14.95 -10.17 12.40
C LYS A 60 -13.86 -10.49 11.38
N ASP A 61 -13.95 -9.93 10.17
CA ASP A 61 -12.93 -10.12 9.15
C ASP A 61 -11.63 -9.43 9.53
N VAL A 62 -11.71 -8.22 10.11
CA VAL A 62 -10.54 -7.49 10.61
C VAL A 62 -9.84 -8.29 11.70
N LEU A 63 -10.56 -8.88 12.67
CA LEU A 63 -9.94 -9.75 13.67
C LEU A 63 -9.18 -10.91 13.01
N PHE A 64 -9.81 -11.57 12.03
CA PHE A 64 -9.18 -12.66 11.31
C PHE A 64 -7.90 -12.21 10.58
N LEU A 65 -7.96 -11.06 9.91
CA LEU A 65 -6.79 -10.45 9.24
C LEU A 65 -5.68 -10.09 10.23
N ARG A 66 -6.01 -9.53 11.40
CA ARG A 66 -5.03 -9.23 12.46
C ARG A 66 -4.33 -10.51 12.91
N GLU A 67 -5.09 -11.57 13.14
CA GLU A 67 -4.53 -12.86 13.56
C GLU A 67 -3.62 -13.45 12.47
N MET A 68 -3.98 -13.30 11.20
CA MET A 68 -3.10 -13.67 10.08
C MET A 68 -1.86 -12.77 10.01
N ALA A 69 -1.98 -11.50 10.41
CA ALA A 69 -0.91 -10.49 10.46
C ALA A 69 -0.09 -10.51 11.77
N GLY A 70 -0.25 -11.55 12.59
CA GLY A 70 0.59 -11.81 13.75
C GLY A 70 0.02 -11.33 15.09
N ARG A 71 -1.21 -10.82 15.17
CA ARG A 71 -1.79 -10.31 16.43
C ARG A 71 -3.24 -10.75 16.67
N ASP A 72 -3.54 -11.24 17.87
CA ASP A 72 -4.91 -11.54 18.26
C ASP A 72 -5.66 -10.30 18.80
N ILE A 73 -6.87 -10.53 19.32
CA ILE A 73 -7.71 -9.50 19.92
C ILE A 73 -7.09 -8.86 21.18
N ASP A 74 -6.29 -9.62 21.93
CA ASP A 74 -5.55 -9.17 23.12
C ASP A 74 -4.26 -8.42 22.75
N GLY A 75 -3.87 -8.44 21.47
CA GLY A 75 -2.59 -7.91 20.99
C GLY A 75 -1.41 -8.82 21.27
N LYS A 76 -1.66 -10.08 21.64
CA LYS A 76 -0.62 -11.11 21.78
C LYS A 76 -0.21 -11.65 20.42
N GLU A 77 0.98 -12.23 20.35
CA GLU A 77 1.52 -12.74 19.10
C GLU A 77 0.78 -14.01 18.65
N THR A 78 0.47 -14.08 17.37
CA THR A 78 -0.03 -15.30 16.73
C THR A 78 1.04 -15.88 15.81
N LYS A 79 0.79 -17.09 15.28
CA LYS A 79 1.66 -17.71 14.26
C LYS A 79 1.49 -17.10 12.85
N GLY A 80 0.69 -16.03 12.72
CA GLY A 80 0.32 -15.44 11.44
C GLY A 80 1.51 -14.86 10.66
N LYS A 81 1.61 -15.24 9.38
CA LYS A 81 2.69 -14.86 8.45
C LYS A 81 2.26 -13.87 7.37
N LEU A 82 1.04 -13.34 7.43
CA LEU A 82 0.53 -12.40 6.43
C LEU A 82 1.39 -11.14 6.42
N SER A 83 2.14 -10.95 5.33
CA SER A 83 3.05 -9.83 5.14
C SER A 83 2.59 -8.85 4.07
N SER A 84 1.82 -9.32 3.08
CA SER A 84 1.25 -8.49 2.02
C SER A 84 -0.27 -8.60 2.04
N LEU A 85 -0.93 -7.48 2.31
CA LEU A 85 -2.39 -7.40 2.35
C LEU A 85 -2.89 -6.33 1.36
N ASP A 86 -3.67 -6.77 0.38
CA ASP A 86 -4.33 -5.90 -0.58
C ASP A 86 -5.84 -5.85 -0.30
N LEU A 87 -6.32 -4.69 0.18
CA LEU A 87 -7.74 -4.43 0.41
C LEU A 87 -8.30 -3.41 -0.58
N SER A 88 -7.59 -3.11 -1.69
CA SER A 88 -7.99 -2.01 -2.60
C SER A 88 -9.41 -2.13 -3.14
N ASP A 89 -9.90 -3.36 -3.35
CA ASP A 89 -11.25 -3.65 -3.82
C ASP A 89 -12.19 -4.17 -2.70
N ALA A 90 -11.77 -4.06 -1.44
CA ALA A 90 -12.64 -4.27 -0.29
C ALA A 90 -13.48 -3.03 0.01
N LYS A 91 -14.44 -3.16 0.91
CA LYS A 91 -15.19 -2.03 1.50
C LYS A 91 -15.33 -2.23 3.00
N ILE A 92 -14.85 -1.29 3.80
CA ILE A 92 -15.04 -1.35 5.26
C ILE A 92 -16.48 -0.97 5.58
N VAL A 93 -17.19 -1.87 6.26
CA VAL A 93 -18.57 -1.63 6.70
C VAL A 93 -18.72 -1.84 8.21
N THR A 94 -19.64 -1.10 8.81
CA THR A 94 -20.07 -1.34 10.18
C THR A 94 -20.72 -2.72 10.30
N GLY A 95 -20.73 -3.25 11.52
CA GLY A 95 -21.31 -4.54 11.83
C GLY A 95 -20.68 -5.17 13.06
N ASP A 96 -21.00 -6.43 13.27
CA ASP A 96 -20.49 -7.18 14.42
C ASP A 96 -18.98 -7.43 14.35
N GLY A 97 -18.41 -7.74 15.51
CA GLY A 97 -17.05 -8.23 15.66
C GLY A 97 -16.13 -7.20 16.30
N ASN A 98 -15.65 -7.52 17.49
CA ASN A 98 -14.56 -6.77 18.09
C ASN A 98 -13.24 -7.31 17.53
N TYR A 99 -12.36 -6.42 17.08
CA TYR A 99 -11.07 -6.81 16.51
C TYR A 99 -9.89 -6.52 17.45
N TYR A 100 -10.09 -5.70 18.48
CA TYR A 100 -9.08 -5.41 19.47
C TYR A 100 -9.72 -5.11 20.83
N LYS A 101 -8.99 -5.32 21.92
CA LYS A 101 -9.39 -4.88 23.25
C LYS A 101 -8.19 -4.41 24.06
N THR A 102 -8.46 -3.53 25.02
CA THR A 102 -7.48 -3.06 26.00
C THR A 102 -8.02 -3.28 27.42
N PRO A 103 -7.16 -3.59 28.40
CA PRO A 103 -7.56 -3.59 29.81
C PRO A 103 -8.17 -2.25 30.23
N ARG A 104 -9.20 -2.29 31.05
CA ARG A 104 -9.85 -1.13 31.68
C ARG A 104 -10.26 -1.50 33.11
N GLY A 105 -9.33 -1.32 34.04
CA GLY A 105 -9.48 -1.82 35.41
C GLY A 105 -9.63 -3.34 35.44
N LEU A 106 -10.68 -3.84 36.08
CA LEU A 106 -11.03 -5.26 36.12
C LEU A 106 -11.81 -5.76 34.89
N SER A 107 -12.00 -4.90 33.87
CA SER A 107 -12.77 -5.19 32.65
C SER A 107 -11.95 -4.95 31.39
N PHE A 108 -12.56 -5.17 30.22
CA PHE A 108 -11.95 -4.86 28.92
C PHE A 108 -12.78 -3.83 28.15
N LYS A 109 -12.09 -2.88 27.51
CA LYS A 109 -12.68 -2.02 26.47
C LYS A 109 -12.45 -2.68 25.12
N TYR A 110 -13.53 -2.93 24.39
CA TYR A 110 -13.50 -3.55 23.07
C TYR A 110 -13.63 -2.50 21.95
N TYR A 111 -12.94 -2.75 20.85
CA TYR A 111 -12.93 -1.90 19.66
C TYR A 111 -13.51 -2.68 18.48
N ASN A 112 -14.43 -2.02 17.77
CA ASN A 112 -15.11 -2.49 16.57
C ASN A 112 -15.33 -1.30 15.63
N ILE A 113 -15.75 -1.59 14.41
CA ILE A 113 -15.91 -0.58 13.34
C ILE A 113 -17.17 0.23 13.61
N LYS A 114 -17.00 1.54 13.83
CA LYS A 114 -18.06 2.50 14.15
C LYS A 114 -18.61 3.23 12.95
N GLU A 115 -17.82 3.36 11.90
CA GLU A 115 -18.18 4.08 10.69
C GLU A 115 -17.73 3.31 9.44
N ASN A 116 -18.54 3.35 8.38
CA ASN A 116 -18.16 2.78 7.09
C ASN A 116 -16.96 3.54 6.51
N ASP A 117 -16.13 2.86 5.72
CA ASP A 117 -15.03 3.50 5.00
C ASP A 117 -14.01 4.21 5.92
N VAL A 118 -13.85 3.72 7.16
CA VAL A 118 -12.88 4.22 8.13
C VAL A 118 -11.94 3.09 8.57
N VAL A 119 -10.63 3.35 8.53
CA VAL A 119 -9.65 2.49 9.21
C VAL A 119 -9.65 2.87 10.68
N ASP A 120 -10.52 2.22 11.44
CA ASP A 120 -10.93 2.60 12.79
C ASP A 120 -9.83 2.40 13.86
N LEU A 121 -10.08 2.91 15.06
CA LEU A 121 -9.18 2.96 16.21
C LEU A 121 -8.59 1.58 16.50
N TYR A 122 -7.25 1.50 16.49
CA TYR A 122 -6.46 0.27 16.67
C TYR A 122 -6.65 -0.85 15.62
N MET A 123 -7.30 -0.61 14.47
CA MET A 123 -7.67 -1.65 13.50
C MET A 123 -6.54 -2.64 13.16
N PHE A 124 -5.33 -2.15 12.88
CA PHE A 124 -4.12 -2.95 12.62
C PHE A 124 -3.01 -2.72 13.65
N TYR A 125 -3.35 -2.18 14.85
CA TYR A 125 -2.38 -1.93 15.91
C TYR A 125 -1.45 -3.12 16.18
N ASN A 126 -0.13 -2.85 16.14
CA ASN A 126 0.96 -3.79 16.41
C ASN A 126 1.01 -5.01 15.47
N CYS A 127 0.37 -4.99 14.30
CA CYS A 127 0.44 -6.07 13.30
C CYS A 127 1.85 -6.15 12.69
N ARG A 128 2.77 -6.86 13.36
CA ARG A 128 4.21 -6.86 13.05
C ARG A 128 4.59 -7.69 11.83
N SER A 129 3.73 -8.57 11.33
CA SER A 129 4.06 -9.36 10.13
C SER A 129 3.86 -8.56 8.84
N LEU A 130 2.99 -7.53 8.84
CA LEU A 130 2.70 -6.73 7.65
C LEU A 130 3.91 -5.92 7.20
N THR A 131 4.33 -6.13 5.96
CA THR A 131 5.33 -5.32 5.24
C THR A 131 4.70 -4.41 4.19
N SER A 132 3.57 -4.83 3.61
CA SER A 132 2.81 -4.05 2.64
C SER A 132 1.30 -4.12 2.90
N LEU A 133 0.66 -2.96 2.89
CA LEU A 133 -0.79 -2.80 2.99
C LEU A 133 -1.30 -1.89 1.87
N LYS A 134 -2.37 -2.29 1.18
CA LYS A 134 -3.17 -1.36 0.38
C LYS A 134 -4.53 -1.19 1.02
N LEU A 135 -4.89 0.05 1.34
CA LEU A 135 -6.19 0.34 1.94
C LEU A 135 -7.30 0.29 0.89
N PRO A 136 -8.56 0.05 1.31
CA PRO A 136 -9.72 0.15 0.43
C PRO A 136 -9.82 1.53 -0.22
N LYS A 137 -10.13 1.56 -1.52
CA LYS A 137 -10.28 2.78 -2.31
C LYS A 137 -11.35 3.74 -1.80
N THR A 138 -12.25 3.28 -0.94
CA THR A 138 -13.34 4.08 -0.37
C THR A 138 -12.97 4.78 0.92
N VAL A 139 -11.85 4.41 1.57
CA VAL A 139 -11.51 4.90 2.91
C VAL A 139 -11.38 6.43 2.93
N LYS A 140 -12.10 7.07 3.84
CA LYS A 140 -12.11 8.53 4.02
C LYS A 140 -11.24 9.00 5.19
N LYS A 141 -11.07 8.13 6.19
CA LYS A 141 -10.38 8.48 7.44
C LYS A 141 -9.56 7.33 7.98
N ILE A 142 -8.41 7.66 8.55
CA ILE A 142 -7.58 6.73 9.33
C ILE A 142 -7.55 7.24 10.77
N GLU A 143 -8.05 6.42 11.70
CA GLU A 143 -8.25 6.79 13.08
C GLU A 143 -6.99 6.69 13.94
N LEU A 144 -7.11 7.23 15.16
CA LEU A 144 -6.09 7.20 16.20
C LEU A 144 -5.49 5.78 16.35
N TYR A 145 -4.16 5.67 16.37
CA TYR A 145 -3.42 4.42 16.55
C TYR A 145 -3.71 3.28 15.55
N ALA A 146 -4.43 3.53 14.44
CA ALA A 146 -4.91 2.51 13.52
C ALA A 146 -3.82 1.50 13.07
N MET A 147 -2.61 1.94 12.77
CA MET A 147 -1.47 1.11 12.34
C MET A 147 -0.22 1.35 13.21
N GLN A 148 -0.38 1.90 14.42
CA GLN A 148 0.76 2.15 15.30
C GLN A 148 1.49 0.84 15.64
N TYR A 149 2.83 0.88 15.68
CA TYR A 149 3.71 -0.25 15.96
C TYR A 149 3.64 -1.41 14.93
N CYS A 150 3.13 -1.18 13.71
CA CYS A 150 3.36 -2.11 12.59
C CYS A 150 4.83 -2.00 12.13
N LYS A 151 5.75 -2.50 12.96
CA LYS A 151 7.21 -2.25 12.84
C LYS A 151 7.83 -2.78 11.55
N SER A 152 7.18 -3.72 10.86
CA SER A 152 7.64 -4.23 9.57
C SER A 152 7.01 -3.52 8.38
N LEU A 153 6.02 -2.64 8.58
CA LEU A 153 5.26 -2.02 7.50
C LEU A 153 6.13 -1.00 6.76
N GLN A 154 6.56 -1.39 5.55
CA GLN A 154 7.44 -0.60 4.68
C GLN A 154 6.66 0.18 3.63
N LYS A 155 5.48 -0.34 3.23
CA LYS A 155 4.63 0.28 2.22
C LYS A 155 3.16 0.28 2.64
N CYS A 156 2.55 1.45 2.67
CA CYS A 156 1.10 1.61 2.78
C CYS A 156 0.58 2.44 1.60
N THR A 157 -0.36 1.90 0.84
CA THR A 157 -1.02 2.64 -0.24
C THR A 157 -2.26 3.33 0.30
N LEU A 158 -2.21 4.66 0.37
CA LEU A 158 -3.33 5.52 0.77
C LEU A 158 -4.28 5.74 -0.42
N PRO A 159 -5.61 5.72 -0.22
CA PRO A 159 -6.58 5.88 -1.30
C PRO A 159 -6.88 7.35 -1.59
N GLU A 160 -7.27 7.66 -2.84
CA GLU A 160 -7.60 9.02 -3.28
C GLU A 160 -8.87 9.63 -2.65
N SER A 161 -9.60 8.85 -1.84
CA SER A 161 -10.75 9.34 -1.06
C SER A 161 -10.36 9.81 0.35
N LEU A 162 -9.13 9.57 0.80
CA LEU A 162 -8.70 9.84 2.17
C LEU A 162 -8.60 11.34 2.42
N SER A 163 -9.39 11.85 3.37
CA SER A 163 -9.41 13.26 3.75
C SER A 163 -8.72 13.54 5.09
N GLU A 164 -8.63 12.56 5.99
CA GLU A 164 -8.11 12.78 7.34
C GLU A 164 -7.28 11.60 7.89
N ILE A 165 -6.17 11.93 8.56
CA ILE A 165 -5.31 10.99 9.29
C ILE A 165 -5.14 11.46 10.74
N ASN A 166 -5.64 10.68 11.70
CA ASN A 166 -5.66 11.01 13.13
C ASN A 166 -4.40 10.62 13.90
N ASP A 167 -4.30 11.07 15.16
CA ASP A 167 -3.03 11.08 15.89
C ASP A 167 -2.37 9.70 15.94
N LYS A 168 -1.05 9.67 15.76
CA LYS A 168 -0.22 8.46 15.83
C LYS A 168 -0.68 7.29 14.96
N ALA A 169 -1.50 7.51 13.92
CA ALA A 169 -2.03 6.46 13.05
C ALA A 169 -0.94 5.56 12.45
N PHE A 170 0.23 6.11 12.12
CA PHE A 170 1.38 5.40 11.54
C PHE A 170 2.63 5.46 12.42
N ALA A 171 2.51 5.84 13.70
CA ALA A 171 3.67 5.98 14.56
C ALA A 171 4.37 4.63 14.77
N ASN A 172 5.71 4.66 14.85
CA ASN A 172 6.54 3.46 15.01
C ASN A 172 6.36 2.43 13.87
N THR A 173 6.25 2.88 12.62
CA THR A 173 6.27 2.01 11.43
C THR A 173 7.61 2.09 10.69
N SER A 174 7.84 1.20 9.74
CA SER A 174 9.06 1.16 8.91
C SER A 174 8.85 1.76 7.52
N LEU A 175 7.84 2.61 7.34
CA LEU A 175 7.52 3.22 6.05
C LEU A 175 8.75 3.96 5.53
N SER A 176 9.15 3.69 4.29
CA SER A 176 10.27 4.38 3.64
C SER A 176 9.83 5.59 2.84
N GLU A 177 8.60 5.55 2.33
CA GLU A 177 7.98 6.62 1.56
C GLU A 177 6.50 6.71 1.86
N VAL A 178 5.94 7.93 1.76
CA VAL A 178 4.50 8.17 1.86
C VAL A 178 4.09 9.11 0.74
N THR A 179 3.06 8.71 -0.01
CA THR A 179 2.36 9.59 -0.96
C THR A 179 0.99 9.91 -0.40
N PHE A 180 0.75 11.19 -0.17
CA PHE A 180 -0.52 11.72 0.31
C PHE A 180 -1.44 12.04 -0.88
N PRO A 181 -2.71 11.60 -0.85
CA PRO A 181 -3.66 11.82 -1.94
C PRO A 181 -4.11 13.27 -2.01
N ALA A 182 -4.65 13.66 -3.17
CA ALA A 182 -5.02 15.06 -3.41
C ALA A 182 -6.19 15.53 -2.53
N SER A 183 -7.02 14.58 -2.08
CA SER A 183 -8.17 14.77 -1.19
C SER A 183 -7.81 15.07 0.26
N LEU A 184 -6.56 14.90 0.67
CA LEU A 184 -6.17 14.98 2.07
C LEU A 184 -6.24 16.42 2.57
N THR A 185 -7.03 16.66 3.62
CA THR A 185 -7.23 18.00 4.19
C THR A 185 -6.66 18.15 5.60
N SER A 186 -6.46 17.04 6.33
CA SER A 186 -5.92 17.09 7.70
C SER A 186 -5.01 15.91 8.05
N ILE A 187 -3.86 16.21 8.65
CA ILE A 187 -2.94 15.26 9.26
C ILE A 187 -2.75 15.71 10.71
N LYS A 188 -3.19 14.92 11.69
CA LYS A 188 -3.10 15.26 13.12
C LYS A 188 -1.70 15.02 13.68
N SER A 189 -1.57 15.08 15.00
CA SER A 189 -0.29 15.11 15.68
C SER A 189 0.39 13.74 15.68
N LYS A 190 1.72 13.74 15.60
CA LYS A 190 2.56 12.53 15.77
C LYS A 190 2.20 11.37 14.83
N VAL A 191 1.56 11.64 13.69
CA VAL A 191 1.07 10.60 12.76
C VAL A 191 2.19 9.66 12.32
N PHE A 192 3.38 10.18 12.01
CA PHE A 192 4.57 9.41 11.63
C PHE A 192 5.67 9.47 12.70
N TYR A 193 5.30 9.68 13.97
CA TYR A 193 6.24 9.69 15.08
C TYR A 193 7.11 8.42 15.10
N GLU A 194 8.43 8.58 15.17
CA GLU A 194 9.41 7.49 15.16
C GLU A 194 9.39 6.59 13.91
N CYS A 195 8.98 7.11 12.75
CA CYS A 195 9.18 6.43 11.47
C CYS A 195 10.63 6.63 10.98
N SER A 196 11.60 6.02 11.67
CA SER A 196 13.04 6.23 11.44
C SER A 196 13.56 5.78 10.06
N ASN A 197 12.76 5.03 9.30
CA ASN A 197 13.08 4.62 7.93
C ASN A 197 12.48 5.56 6.86
N LEU A 198 11.64 6.52 7.25
CA LEU A 198 10.95 7.40 6.32
C LEU A 198 11.93 8.37 5.67
N LYS A 199 12.09 8.26 4.35
CA LYS A 199 13.02 9.05 3.55
C LYS A 199 12.34 10.08 2.68
N THR A 200 11.12 9.77 2.23
CA THR A 200 10.45 10.56 1.19
C THR A 200 8.98 10.78 1.50
N LEU A 201 8.56 12.04 1.39
CA LEU A 201 7.16 12.43 1.41
C LEU A 201 6.77 12.98 0.04
N ARG A 202 5.56 12.69 -0.41
CA ARG A 202 4.98 13.25 -1.64
C ARG A 202 3.59 13.77 -1.34
N PHE A 203 3.36 15.05 -1.59
CA PHE A 203 2.03 15.65 -1.57
C PHE A 203 1.62 15.94 -3.01
N THR A 204 0.41 15.54 -3.40
CA THR A 204 -0.09 15.72 -4.77
C THR A 204 -1.04 16.91 -4.91
N SER A 205 -1.58 17.42 -3.80
CA SER A 205 -2.50 18.57 -3.78
C SER A 205 -1.75 19.89 -3.71
N PRO A 206 -2.13 20.93 -4.48
CA PRO A 206 -1.65 22.28 -4.25
C PRO A 206 -2.26 22.89 -2.97
N SER A 207 -3.37 22.36 -2.47
CA SER A 207 -3.96 22.81 -1.21
C SER A 207 -3.22 22.16 -0.04
N VAL A 208 -2.53 22.97 0.77
CA VAL A 208 -1.74 22.47 1.89
C VAL A 208 -2.66 22.02 3.04
N PRO A 209 -2.58 20.75 3.49
CA PRO A 209 -3.39 20.25 4.61
C PRO A 209 -3.12 21.00 5.92
N THR A 210 -4.07 20.93 6.83
CA THR A 210 -3.82 21.30 8.23
C THR A 210 -2.93 20.25 8.90
N PHE A 211 -1.82 20.68 9.48
CA PHE A 211 -0.85 19.84 10.17
C PHE A 211 -0.96 19.99 11.69
N GLY A 212 -1.05 18.86 12.40
CA GLY A 212 -0.86 18.77 13.83
C GLY A 212 0.61 18.91 14.25
N GLN A 213 0.87 18.69 15.53
CA GLN A 213 2.21 18.84 16.10
C GLN A 213 3.06 17.57 15.88
N ASP A 214 4.38 17.74 15.77
CA ASP A 214 5.36 16.65 15.81
C ASP A 214 5.11 15.50 14.82
N ILE A 215 4.51 15.78 13.66
CA ILE A 215 4.07 14.77 12.68
C ILE A 215 5.20 13.81 12.29
N PHE A 216 6.40 14.37 12.10
CA PHE A 216 7.61 13.68 11.66
C PHE A 216 8.71 13.69 12.73
N GLU A 217 8.34 13.86 14.00
CA GLU A 217 9.29 13.76 15.11
C GLU A 217 9.97 12.37 15.08
N ASN A 218 11.29 12.35 15.26
CA ASN A 218 12.14 11.15 15.15
C ASN A 218 12.14 10.42 13.79
N CYS A 219 11.72 11.09 12.69
CA CYS A 219 11.97 10.62 11.32
C CYS A 219 13.39 11.00 10.87
N SER A 220 14.41 10.36 11.45
CA SER A 220 15.82 10.78 11.29
C SER A 220 16.40 10.63 9.87
N LYS A 221 15.79 9.80 9.02
CA LYS A 221 16.21 9.59 7.62
C LYS A 221 15.40 10.41 6.61
N LEU A 222 14.52 11.32 7.06
CA LEU A 222 13.72 12.12 6.15
C LEU A 222 14.63 13.06 5.37
N GLU A 223 14.69 12.88 4.05
CA GLU A 223 15.62 13.59 3.17
C GLU A 223 14.87 14.46 2.16
N LYS A 224 13.72 13.99 1.65
CA LYS A 224 13.04 14.63 0.50
C LYS A 224 11.55 14.81 0.72
N VAL A 225 11.04 15.97 0.33
CA VAL A 225 9.62 16.28 0.26
C VAL A 225 9.28 16.81 -1.13
N TYR A 226 8.45 16.08 -1.84
CA TYR A 226 7.93 16.48 -3.16
C TYR A 226 6.55 17.10 -2.98
N VAL A 227 6.35 18.26 -3.60
CA VAL A 227 5.11 19.04 -3.50
C VAL A 227 4.82 19.71 -4.84
N PRO A 228 3.57 20.13 -5.10
CA PRO A 228 3.29 20.92 -6.30
C PRO A 228 4.06 22.23 -6.27
N LYS A 229 4.71 22.57 -7.39
CA LYS A 229 5.58 23.75 -7.51
C LYS A 229 4.90 25.04 -7.05
N ALA A 230 3.60 25.20 -7.30
CA ALA A 230 2.82 26.37 -6.91
C ALA A 230 2.70 26.58 -5.39
N SER A 231 2.82 25.51 -4.60
CA SER A 231 2.58 25.54 -3.14
C SER A 231 3.84 25.20 -2.33
N LEU A 232 5.01 25.18 -2.98
CA LEU A 232 6.27 24.76 -2.36
C LEU A 232 6.60 25.54 -1.09
N ASN A 233 6.51 26.87 -1.15
CA ASN A 233 6.83 27.73 0.00
C ASN A 233 5.83 27.52 1.15
N GLU A 234 4.53 27.39 0.84
CA GLU A 234 3.49 27.17 1.84
C GLU A 234 3.70 25.82 2.56
N TYR A 235 4.04 24.75 1.82
CA TYR A 235 4.40 23.47 2.42
C TYR A 235 5.63 23.59 3.33
N LYS A 236 6.68 24.29 2.88
CA LYS A 236 7.91 24.47 3.65
C LYS A 236 7.65 25.23 4.97
N GLU A 237 6.86 26.31 4.90
CA GLU A 237 6.50 27.12 6.07
C GLU A 237 5.63 26.37 7.09
N LYS A 238 4.68 25.58 6.61
CA LYS A 238 3.76 24.85 7.50
C LYS A 238 4.37 23.58 8.11
N LEU A 239 5.17 22.84 7.34
CA LEU A 239 5.78 21.58 7.82
C LEU A 239 6.97 21.81 8.77
N LYS A 240 7.69 22.94 8.65
CA LYS A 240 8.81 23.33 9.54
C LYS A 240 9.81 22.20 9.80
N LEU A 241 10.15 21.46 8.75
CA LEU A 241 11.11 20.36 8.84
C LEU A 241 12.54 20.87 9.01
N LYS A 242 13.44 19.96 9.42
CA LYS A 242 14.86 20.25 9.60
C LYS A 242 15.48 20.80 8.30
N PRO A 243 16.48 21.70 8.37
CA PRO A 243 17.11 22.29 7.19
C PRO A 243 17.74 21.29 6.21
N THR A 244 18.06 20.07 6.67
CA THR A 244 18.62 18.98 5.85
C THR A 244 17.60 18.36 4.90
N VAL A 245 16.31 18.66 5.07
CA VAL A 245 15.24 18.13 4.22
C VAL A 245 15.10 18.97 2.96
N GLU A 246 15.31 18.36 1.80
CA GLU A 246 15.16 18.98 0.49
C GLU A 246 13.68 19.05 0.09
N PHE A 247 13.19 20.25 -0.20
CA PHE A 247 11.86 20.46 -0.80
C PHE A 247 11.98 20.60 -2.32
N ILE A 248 11.27 19.75 -3.04
CA ILE A 248 11.31 19.66 -4.49
C ILE A 248 9.93 20.01 -5.05
N GLY A 249 9.86 21.05 -5.87
CA GLY A 249 8.65 21.47 -6.54
C GLY A 249 8.48 20.72 -7.85
N GLU A 250 7.51 19.82 -7.92
CA GLU A 250 7.14 19.11 -9.15
C GLU A 250 5.94 19.82 -9.82
N ASP A 251 5.92 19.86 -11.15
CA ASP A 251 4.68 20.19 -11.85
C ASP A 251 3.82 18.92 -11.91
N PRO A 252 2.62 18.91 -11.30
CA PRO A 252 1.73 17.76 -11.25
C PRO A 252 1.50 17.12 -12.63
N LYS A 253 1.55 17.91 -13.71
CA LYS A 253 1.34 17.45 -15.09
C LYS A 253 2.55 16.77 -15.72
N THR A 254 3.78 17.02 -15.25
CA THR A 254 5.02 16.51 -15.86
C THR A 254 5.66 15.35 -15.09
N ALA A 255 5.26 15.12 -13.83
CA ALA A 255 5.74 14.00 -13.02
C ALA A 255 5.09 12.64 -13.36
N GLY A 256 4.06 12.61 -14.22
CA GLY A 256 3.35 11.37 -14.59
C GLY A 256 2.47 10.77 -13.47
N ILE A 257 2.28 11.48 -12.36
CA ILE A 257 1.43 11.07 -11.23
C ILE A 257 0.03 11.66 -11.43
N ASN A 258 -0.72 11.15 -12.41
CA ASN A 258 -2.13 11.52 -12.61
C ASN A 258 -3.10 10.60 -11.84
N SER A 259 -2.58 9.62 -11.11
CA SER A 259 -3.30 8.64 -10.27
C SER A 259 -2.34 7.50 -9.93
N LEU A 260 -2.46 6.93 -8.73
CA LEU A 260 -1.94 5.58 -8.45
C LEU A 260 -2.49 4.63 -9.52
N ALA A 261 -1.61 4.13 -10.40
CA ALA A 261 -1.99 3.09 -11.35
C ALA A 261 -2.43 1.86 -10.55
N THR A 262 -3.73 1.55 -10.59
CA THR A 262 -4.26 0.27 -10.13
C THR A 262 -3.69 -0.83 -11.01
N SER A 263 -3.24 -1.91 -10.38
CA SER A 263 -2.41 -2.96 -10.97
C SER A 263 -3.15 -3.91 -11.93
N LYS A 264 -4.12 -3.42 -12.72
CA LYS A 264 -4.85 -4.26 -13.68
C LYS A 264 -5.07 -3.72 -15.10
N ASP A 265 -4.87 -2.44 -15.43
CA ASP A 265 -5.56 -1.91 -16.63
C ASP A 265 -4.68 -1.37 -17.77
N ALA A 266 -3.44 -1.83 -17.93
CA ALA A 266 -2.65 -1.41 -19.10
C ALA A 266 -1.68 -2.48 -19.60
N VAL A 267 -2.04 -3.11 -20.72
CA VAL A 267 -1.13 -3.95 -21.50
C VAL A 267 -0.47 -3.06 -22.56
N GLU A 268 0.79 -3.35 -22.89
CA GLU A 268 1.46 -2.73 -24.03
C GLU A 268 0.69 -3.08 -25.32
N VAL A 269 0.27 -2.04 -26.05
CA VAL A 269 -0.43 -2.19 -27.34
C VAL A 269 0.46 -1.84 -28.52
N GLU A 270 1.36 -0.86 -28.34
CA GLU A 270 2.30 -0.42 -29.37
C GLU A 270 3.61 0.03 -28.75
N ARG A 271 4.71 -0.15 -29.49
CA ARG A 271 6.03 0.32 -29.12
C ARG A 271 6.71 0.98 -30.30
N TYR A 272 7.43 2.05 -30.04
CA TYR A 272 8.18 2.82 -31.01
C TYR A 272 9.61 3.08 -30.53
N ASN A 273 10.56 3.19 -31.44
CA ASN A 273 11.91 3.63 -31.11
C ASN A 273 11.99 5.17 -30.99
N ALA A 274 13.16 5.70 -30.64
CA ALA A 274 13.40 7.14 -30.51
C ALA A 274 13.15 7.96 -31.79
N LYS A 275 13.12 7.31 -32.96
CA LYS A 275 12.83 7.93 -34.26
C LYS A 275 11.34 7.86 -34.63
N GLY A 276 10.49 7.35 -33.74
CA GLY A 276 9.05 7.20 -33.97
C GLY A 276 8.67 5.99 -34.84
N GLN A 277 9.60 5.05 -35.09
CA GLN A 277 9.32 3.86 -35.88
C GLN A 277 8.74 2.76 -35.00
N ARG A 278 7.67 2.08 -35.44
CA ARG A 278 7.03 0.99 -34.70
C ARG A 278 7.97 -0.23 -34.62
N ILE A 279 8.06 -0.83 -33.43
CA ILE A 279 8.90 -2.00 -33.11
C ILE A 279 8.09 -3.02 -32.31
N ASN A 280 8.43 -4.31 -32.43
CA ASN A 280 7.70 -5.43 -31.79
C ASN A 280 8.47 -6.10 -30.64
N HIS A 281 9.64 -5.55 -30.28
CA HIS A 281 10.44 -5.97 -29.14
C HIS A 281 11.24 -4.76 -28.61
N PRO A 282 11.73 -4.79 -27.35
CA PRO A 282 12.57 -3.74 -26.82
C PRO A 282 13.89 -3.61 -27.60
N VAL A 283 14.27 -2.38 -27.95
CA VAL A 283 15.56 -2.07 -28.62
C VAL A 283 16.47 -1.28 -27.69
N LYS A 284 17.79 -1.42 -27.84
CA LYS A 284 18.75 -0.64 -27.06
C LYS A 284 18.48 0.87 -27.23
N GLY A 285 18.41 1.60 -26.11
CA GLY A 285 18.06 3.02 -26.06
C GLY A 285 16.59 3.29 -25.73
N MET A 286 16.07 4.44 -26.17
CA MET A 286 14.72 4.90 -25.80
C MET A 286 13.62 4.18 -26.58
N ASN A 287 12.69 3.59 -25.83
CA ASN A 287 11.48 2.94 -26.28
C ASN A 287 10.27 3.75 -25.81
N ILE A 288 9.39 4.11 -26.73
CA ILE A 288 8.13 4.80 -26.46
C ILE A 288 7.03 3.75 -26.53
N ILE A 289 6.37 3.47 -25.40
CA ILE A 289 5.37 2.40 -25.29
C ILE A 289 4.00 3.05 -25.07
N LYS A 290 3.05 2.69 -25.93
CA LYS A 290 1.64 3.04 -25.78
C LYS A 290 0.93 1.89 -25.07
N LEU A 291 0.16 2.23 -24.04
CA LEU A 291 -0.59 1.28 -23.23
C LEU A 291 -2.07 1.28 -23.62
N SER A 292 -2.78 0.18 -23.34
CA SER A 292 -4.20 0.00 -23.70
C SER A 292 -5.13 1.04 -23.08
N ASN A 293 -4.71 1.73 -22.01
CA ASN A 293 -5.44 2.82 -21.38
C ASN A 293 -5.11 4.21 -21.98
N GLY A 294 -4.40 4.27 -23.11
CA GLY A 294 -4.05 5.51 -23.79
C GLY A 294 -2.83 6.24 -23.21
N LYS A 295 -2.24 5.77 -22.10
CA LYS A 295 -1.00 6.34 -21.57
C LYS A 295 0.19 6.00 -22.47
N VAL A 296 1.13 6.93 -22.57
CA VAL A 296 2.42 6.74 -23.25
C VAL A 296 3.53 6.80 -22.21
N VAL A 297 4.37 5.77 -22.17
CA VAL A 297 5.53 5.67 -21.25
C VAL A 297 6.83 5.61 -22.05
N LYS A 298 7.89 6.21 -21.51
CA LYS A 298 9.24 6.15 -22.07
C LYS A 298 10.10 5.21 -21.23
N ARG A 299 10.73 4.21 -21.84
CA ARG A 299 11.61 3.24 -21.19
C ARG A 299 12.98 3.24 -21.87
N ILE A 300 14.06 3.29 -21.11
CA ILE A 300 15.42 3.14 -21.63
C ILE A 300 15.86 1.69 -21.42
N GLU A 301 16.12 0.97 -22.50
CA GLU A 301 16.69 -0.38 -22.47
C GLU A 301 18.21 -0.27 -22.62
N ARG A 302 18.97 -0.87 -21.71
CA ARG A 302 20.45 -0.80 -21.68
C ARG A 302 21.08 -1.81 -22.65
#